data_AF-A0A1H3DZ50-F1
#
_entry.id   AF-A0A1H3DZ50-F1
#
_cell.length_a   1.000
_cell.length_b   1.000
_cell.length_c   1.000
_cell.angle_alpha   90.00
_cell.angle_beta   90.00
_cell.angle_gamma   90.00
#
_symmetry.space_group_name_H-M   'P 1'
#
loop_
_entity.id
_entity.type
_entity.pdbx_description
1 polymer ?
#
loop_
_entity_poly.entity_id
_entity_poly.type
_entity_poly.pdbx_seq_one_letter_code
_entity_poly.pdbx_strand_id
1 'polypeptide(L)'
;MRYKYGHGPVLPHMALLPLLLANVESLWACYVLSTFALVFHLMFHSLARALRQAYALTATTAERHGLFNWAFLRQHQSARAKSASAAGGGSGNIVTRFRRMIRFDNAPPKILALSPRFAMFARLPSGLHSSRHASKAIPVDLHTCLAHARPGLSFVAKQIKLSVRGVIHYHQTRRWLAYWNSTPMRAELAKATPRLLQKIYRPYQSLRLRSQDRFNILVSHYDFILQRGLATLILDATQSPVLLGGFNGKSGASYEIRLSAIATLDREGELALDLYCDQQRLFSIAFTFYESESIWCVGIGCLQGPRGNDAQERVRNATRDMFGLRPKALMIRLVREIGHAYGCKKMILVGNKNRVLFHQVRTGKVLADYDDFWLEIGAVRGPDGDYLLSCDHIPMPNLQDVPSHKRSETRKRIDLTDRAIQAALIGFASSRI
;
A
#
# COMPACT_ATOMS: atom_id res chain seq x y z
N MET A 1 20.09 -21.57 26.60
CA MET A 1 19.18 -21.88 27.73
C MET A 1 18.01 -22.68 27.21
N ARG A 2 17.82 -23.91 27.73
CA ARG A 2 16.74 -24.83 27.38
C ARG A 2 15.50 -24.52 28.24
N TYR A 3 14.31 -24.50 27.65
CA TYR A 3 13.07 -24.69 28.40
C TYR A 3 12.30 -25.88 27.83
N LYS A 4 12.03 -26.84 28.74
CA LYS A 4 11.23 -28.06 28.58
C LYS A 4 9.78 -27.77 28.98
N TYR A 5 8.83 -28.28 28.20
CA TYR A 5 7.53 -28.83 28.64
C TYR A 5 7.29 -30.00 27.67
N GLY A 6 7.03 -31.25 28.06
CA GLY A 6 6.31 -31.78 29.21
C GLY A 6 5.09 -32.54 28.68
N HIS A 7 5.29 -33.72 28.10
CA HIS A 7 4.22 -34.62 27.65
C HIS A 7 3.90 -35.67 28.73
N GLY A 8 2.61 -35.92 28.97
CA GLY A 8 2.06 -37.08 29.68
C GLY A 8 0.54 -37.18 29.47
N PRO A 9 -0.09 -38.38 29.44
CA PRO A 9 -1.10 -38.72 28.42
C PRO A 9 -2.44 -39.31 28.92
N VAL A 10 -3.35 -39.59 27.94
CA VAL A 10 -4.55 -40.50 27.89
C VAL A 10 -5.81 -40.05 28.68
N LEU A 11 -7.06 -39.96 28.16
CA LEU A 11 -7.98 -40.94 27.52
C LEU A 11 -9.20 -40.23 26.81
N PRO A 12 -10.06 -40.93 26.04
CA PRO A 12 -10.67 -40.45 24.78
C PRO A 12 -12.22 -40.38 24.76
N HIS A 13 -12.75 -40.05 23.58
CA HIS A 13 -14.15 -40.08 23.10
C HIS A 13 -15.06 -38.88 23.39
N MET A 14 -15.27 -38.07 22.33
CA MET A 14 -16.53 -37.50 21.83
C MET A 14 -16.34 -36.06 21.33
N ALA A 15 -15.69 -35.87 20.16
CA ALA A 15 -15.86 -34.70 19.28
C ALA A 15 -14.95 -34.80 18.03
N LEU A 16 -15.10 -35.84 17.21
CA LEU A 16 -14.52 -35.91 15.87
C LEU A 16 -15.66 -35.81 14.85
N LEU A 17 -16.13 -34.59 14.56
CA LEU A 17 -17.05 -34.36 13.43
C LEU A 17 -17.08 -32.93 12.85
N PRO A 18 -15.99 -32.14 12.93
CA PRO A 18 -15.74 -31.22 11.83
C PRO A 18 -14.26 -31.21 11.44
N LEU A 19 -13.81 -32.28 10.78
CA LEU A 19 -12.45 -32.36 10.23
C LEU A 19 -12.37 -33.01 8.83
N LEU A 20 -13.51 -33.17 8.12
CA LEU A 20 -13.49 -33.91 6.84
C LEU A 20 -14.05 -33.20 5.62
N LEU A 21 -14.47 -31.93 5.66
CA LEU A 21 -14.79 -31.20 4.43
C LEU A 21 -14.31 -29.74 4.46
N ALA A 22 -13.46 -29.44 3.48
CA ALA A 22 -12.82 -28.17 3.20
C ALA A 22 -13.80 -27.13 2.62
N ASN A 23 -13.78 -25.89 3.16
CA ASN A 23 -13.58 -24.66 2.39
C ASN A 23 -13.61 -23.44 3.32
N VAL A 24 -12.48 -22.73 3.45
CA VAL A 24 -12.33 -21.55 4.33
C VAL A 24 -12.88 -20.26 3.67
N GLU A 25 -13.29 -20.31 2.39
CA GLU A 25 -13.80 -19.14 1.66
C GLU A 25 -15.27 -18.77 1.98
N SER A 26 -16.09 -19.73 2.41
CA SER A 26 -17.52 -19.53 2.64
C SER A 26 -17.85 -18.86 3.98
N LEU A 27 -17.06 -19.11 5.03
CA LEU A 27 -17.26 -18.49 6.35
C LEU A 27 -16.89 -17.00 6.34
N TRP A 28 -15.89 -16.60 5.53
CA TRP A 28 -15.54 -15.19 5.33
C TRP A 28 -16.60 -14.42 4.54
N ALA A 29 -17.26 -15.05 3.56
CA ALA A 29 -18.32 -14.42 2.78
C ALA A 29 -19.52 -14.04 3.65
N CYS A 30 -19.97 -14.92 4.54
CA CYS A 30 -21.11 -14.65 5.43
C CYS A 30 -20.82 -13.53 6.44
N TYR A 31 -19.61 -13.47 7.01
CA TYR A 31 -19.22 -12.43 7.96
C TYR A 31 -19.01 -11.06 7.30
N VAL A 32 -18.48 -11.04 6.07
CA VAL A 32 -18.32 -9.82 5.28
C VAL A 32 -19.67 -9.32 4.77
N LEU A 33 -20.58 -10.21 4.35
CA LEU A 33 -21.93 -9.84 3.90
C LEU A 33 -22.79 -9.28 5.04
N SER A 34 -22.69 -9.82 6.25
CA SER A 34 -23.44 -9.32 7.41
C SER A 34 -22.93 -7.97 7.92
N THR A 35 -21.61 -7.81 8.03
CA THR A 35 -21.00 -6.50 8.37
C THR A 35 -21.21 -5.48 7.25
N PHE A 36 -21.21 -5.90 5.98
CA PHE A 36 -21.53 -5.03 4.84
C PHE A 36 -22.99 -4.59 4.85
N ALA A 37 -23.94 -5.50 5.10
CA ALA A 37 -25.37 -5.15 5.20
C ALA A 37 -25.61 -4.16 6.34
N LEU A 38 -24.95 -4.34 7.49
CA LEU A 38 -25.08 -3.42 8.63
C LEU A 38 -24.52 -2.03 8.32
N VAL A 39 -23.31 -1.95 7.75
CA VAL A 39 -22.68 -0.66 7.38
C VAL A 39 -23.44 0.03 6.25
N PHE A 40 -23.91 -0.73 5.25
CA PHE A 40 -24.73 -0.21 4.16
C PHE A 40 -26.08 0.30 4.68
N HIS A 41 -26.72 -0.43 5.59
CA HIS A 41 -27.98 0.00 6.20
C HIS A 41 -27.80 1.26 7.06
N LEU A 42 -26.72 1.36 7.84
CA LEU A 42 -26.40 2.54 8.65
C LEU A 42 -26.06 3.76 7.77
N MET A 43 -25.32 3.57 6.69
CA MET A 43 -24.99 4.61 5.70
C MET A 43 -26.23 5.10 4.95
N PHE A 44 -27.12 4.19 4.53
CA PHE A 44 -28.35 4.55 3.85
C PHE A 44 -29.33 5.24 4.81
N HIS A 45 -29.38 4.81 6.07
CA HIS A 45 -30.24 5.41 7.08
C HIS A 45 -29.76 6.81 7.49
N SER A 46 -28.45 7.04 7.58
CA SER A 46 -27.88 8.37 7.84
C SER A 46 -28.09 9.32 6.64
N LEU A 47 -27.92 8.82 5.41
CA LEU A 47 -28.23 9.58 4.19
C LEU A 47 -29.72 9.92 4.09
N ALA A 48 -30.62 8.98 4.40
CA ALA A 48 -32.06 9.21 4.41
C ALA A 48 -32.49 10.20 5.50
N ARG A 49 -31.81 10.25 6.65
CA ARG A 49 -32.03 11.28 7.68
C ARG A 49 -31.52 12.64 7.22
N ALA A 50 -30.33 12.70 6.63
CA ALA A 50 -29.77 13.94 6.10
C ALA A 50 -30.65 14.53 4.97
N LEU A 51 -31.18 13.69 4.08
CA LEU A 51 -32.12 14.09 3.03
C LEU A 51 -33.47 14.54 3.61
N ARG A 52 -34.00 13.87 4.64
CA ARG A 52 -35.22 14.31 5.34
C ARG A 52 -35.03 15.64 6.06
N GLN A 53 -33.87 15.85 6.71
CA GLN A 53 -33.55 17.13 7.36
C GLN A 53 -33.36 18.24 6.33
N ALA A 54 -32.69 17.97 5.20
CA ALA A 54 -32.57 18.91 4.11
C ALA A 54 -33.93 19.26 3.49
N TYR A 55 -34.82 18.27 3.33
CA TYR A 55 -36.18 18.48 2.83
C TYR A 55 -37.07 19.26 3.82
N ALA A 56 -36.91 19.03 5.12
CA ALA A 56 -37.61 19.81 6.15
C ALA A 56 -37.14 21.27 6.21
N LEU A 57 -35.84 21.51 5.98
CA LEU A 57 -35.26 22.85 5.91
C LEU A 57 -35.68 23.61 4.63
N THR A 58 -35.86 22.91 3.51
CA THR A 58 -36.40 23.52 2.28
C THR A 58 -37.91 23.72 2.31
N ALA A 59 -38.66 22.84 2.99
CA ALA A 59 -40.10 23.02 3.20
C ALA A 59 -40.41 24.23 4.09
N THR A 60 -39.63 24.43 5.16
CA THR A 60 -39.77 25.59 6.06
C THR A 60 -39.35 26.93 5.42
N THR A 61 -38.45 26.91 4.44
CA THR A 61 -38.13 28.10 3.63
C THR A 61 -39.17 28.37 2.54
N ALA A 62 -39.79 27.34 1.95
CA ALA A 62 -40.88 27.49 0.99
C ALA A 62 -42.18 28.03 1.62
N GLU A 63 -42.49 27.66 2.87
CA GLU A 63 -43.61 28.22 3.63
C GLU A 63 -43.40 29.70 4.02
N ARG A 64 -42.16 30.12 4.30
CA ARG A 64 -41.85 31.54 4.58
C ARG A 64 -41.94 32.45 3.36
N HIS A 65 -41.89 31.91 2.14
CA HIS A 65 -41.94 32.69 0.89
C HIS A 65 -43.28 32.56 0.13
N GLY A 66 -44.31 31.93 0.70
CA GLY A 66 -45.68 31.98 0.16
C GLY A 66 -45.88 31.32 -1.22
N LEU A 67 -45.05 30.35 -1.60
CA LEU A 67 -45.03 29.80 -2.96
C LEU A 67 -45.88 28.52 -3.19
N PHE A 68 -46.74 28.10 -2.26
CA PHE A 68 -47.61 26.93 -2.48
C PHE A 68 -49.02 27.07 -1.85
N ASN A 69 -50.04 27.00 -2.71
CA ASN A 69 -51.46 27.08 -2.34
C ASN A 69 -52.03 25.67 -2.06
N TRP A 70 -52.32 25.37 -0.79
CA TRP A 70 -52.85 24.09 -0.31
C TRP A 70 -54.31 23.79 -0.69
N ALA A 71 -55.01 24.70 -1.39
CA ALA A 71 -56.41 24.51 -1.80
C ALA A 71 -56.57 23.48 -2.94
N PHE A 72 -55.59 23.37 -3.85
CA PHE A 72 -55.70 22.54 -5.06
C PHE A 72 -55.59 21.02 -4.77
N LEU A 73 -54.79 20.64 -3.76
CA LEU A 73 -54.57 19.23 -3.38
C LEU A 73 -55.72 18.63 -2.56
N ARG A 74 -56.54 19.46 -1.90
CA ARG A 74 -57.72 18.99 -1.15
C ARG A 74 -58.90 18.62 -2.07
N GLN A 75 -59.00 19.24 -3.25
CA GLN A 75 -60.07 18.96 -4.21
C GLN A 75 -59.88 17.62 -4.96
N HIS A 76 -58.63 17.16 -5.13
CA HIS A 76 -58.33 15.91 -5.84
C HIS A 76 -58.40 14.65 -4.96
N GLN A 77 -58.35 14.76 -3.62
CA GLN A 77 -58.47 13.61 -2.73
C GLN A 77 -59.93 13.21 -2.44
N SER A 78 -60.89 14.15 -2.48
CA SER A 78 -62.31 13.83 -2.27
C SER A 78 -62.96 13.12 -3.47
N ALA A 79 -62.40 13.28 -4.68
CA ALA A 79 -62.90 12.63 -5.89
C ALA A 79 -62.53 11.13 -5.99
N ARG A 80 -61.51 10.67 -5.26
CA ARG A 80 -61.01 9.28 -5.33
C ARG A 80 -61.66 8.33 -4.31
N ALA A 81 -62.36 8.88 -3.32
CA ALA A 81 -63.04 8.11 -2.28
C ALA A 81 -64.48 7.66 -2.67
N LYS A 82 -65.03 8.17 -3.78
CA LYS A 82 -66.40 7.83 -4.26
C LYS A 82 -66.46 6.77 -5.38
N SER A 83 -65.32 6.26 -5.86
CA SER A 83 -65.29 5.28 -6.96
C SER A 83 -64.92 3.85 -6.53
N ALA A 84 -64.99 3.52 -5.24
CA ALA A 84 -64.54 2.23 -4.68
C ALA A 84 -65.68 1.38 -4.08
N SER A 85 -66.94 1.54 -4.53
CA SER A 85 -68.08 0.75 -4.03
C SER A 85 -69.01 0.19 -5.11
N ALA A 86 -68.53 -0.10 -6.33
CA ALA A 86 -69.36 -0.78 -7.33
C ALA A 86 -68.55 -1.66 -8.29
N ALA A 87 -69.00 -2.92 -8.41
CA ALA A 87 -68.65 -3.98 -9.38
C ALA A 87 -67.21 -4.56 -9.29
N GLY A 88 -66.97 -5.86 -9.11
CA GLY A 88 -67.80 -7.04 -9.35
C GLY A 88 -67.40 -7.73 -10.66
N GLY A 89 -66.57 -8.77 -10.57
CA GLY A 89 -66.42 -9.84 -11.58
C GLY A 89 -65.64 -9.53 -12.86
N GLY A 90 -64.76 -10.45 -13.27
CA GLY A 90 -64.28 -10.52 -14.67
C GLY A 90 -62.80 -10.84 -14.83
N SER A 91 -62.50 -12.12 -15.06
CA SER A 91 -61.22 -12.62 -15.57
C SER A 91 -60.93 -12.04 -16.97
N GLY A 92 -59.72 -11.51 -17.21
CA GLY A 92 -59.28 -11.13 -18.55
C GLY A 92 -58.16 -10.09 -18.60
N ASN A 93 -56.98 -10.50 -19.07
CA ASN A 93 -55.92 -9.68 -19.68
C ASN A 93 -55.05 -8.75 -18.79
N ILE A 94 -54.10 -9.37 -18.06
CA ILE A 94 -52.91 -8.71 -17.50
C ILE A 94 -51.86 -8.33 -18.56
N VAL A 95 -51.91 -8.92 -19.76
CA VAL A 95 -50.87 -8.74 -20.81
C VAL A 95 -51.10 -7.49 -21.67
N THR A 96 -52.32 -6.96 -21.77
CA THR A 96 -52.62 -5.80 -22.62
C THR A 96 -52.40 -4.45 -21.91
N ARG A 97 -52.31 -4.44 -20.58
CA ARG A 97 -52.08 -3.21 -19.79
C ARG A 97 -50.60 -2.82 -19.68
N PHE A 98 -49.68 -3.76 -19.90
CA PHE A 98 -48.23 -3.52 -19.83
C PHE A 98 -47.64 -2.84 -21.08
N ARG A 99 -48.36 -2.85 -22.22
CA ARG A 99 -47.85 -2.29 -23.49
C ARG A 99 -48.12 -0.80 -23.70
N ARG A 100 -48.77 -0.11 -22.76
CA ARG A 100 -49.02 1.35 -22.86
C ARG A 100 -48.11 2.21 -21.98
N MET A 101 -47.20 1.62 -21.21
CA MET A 101 -46.35 2.33 -20.23
C MET A 101 -44.89 2.51 -20.66
N ILE A 102 -44.56 2.26 -21.93
CA ILE A 102 -43.23 2.52 -22.49
C ILE A 102 -43.40 3.23 -23.84
N ARG A 103 -43.53 4.56 -23.78
CA ARG A 103 -43.04 5.44 -24.85
C ARG A 103 -42.18 6.50 -24.16
N PHE A 104 -40.88 6.41 -24.42
CA PHE A 104 -39.90 7.43 -24.10
C PHE A 104 -40.19 8.64 -24.99
N ASP A 105 -40.48 9.80 -24.39
CA ASP A 105 -40.21 11.08 -25.02
C ASP A 105 -39.02 11.74 -24.32
N ASN A 106 -38.08 12.15 -25.16
CA ASN A 106 -36.77 12.65 -24.84
C ASN A 106 -36.83 14.04 -24.20
N ALA A 107 -36.51 14.15 -22.92
CA ALA A 107 -35.99 15.36 -22.32
C ALA A 107 -34.99 14.98 -21.22
N PRO A 108 -33.74 15.49 -21.23
CA PRO A 108 -32.79 15.16 -20.18
C PRO A 108 -33.28 15.79 -18.86
N PRO A 109 -33.43 15.03 -17.77
CA PRO A 109 -33.67 15.64 -16.48
C PRO A 109 -32.40 16.41 -16.10
N LYS A 110 -32.56 17.67 -15.68
CA LYS A 110 -31.50 18.46 -15.06
C LYS A 110 -30.94 17.66 -13.87
N ILE A 111 -29.79 17.02 -14.08
CA ILE A 111 -29.07 16.22 -13.11
C ILE A 111 -28.83 17.11 -11.89
N LEU A 112 -29.39 16.73 -10.74
CA LEU A 112 -28.95 17.18 -9.43
C LEU A 112 -27.43 17.17 -9.44
N ALA A 113 -26.80 18.33 -9.26
CA ALA A 113 -25.35 18.46 -9.17
C ALA A 113 -24.85 17.47 -8.11
N LEU A 114 -24.40 16.30 -8.55
CA LEU A 114 -23.77 15.30 -7.69
C LEU A 114 -22.65 16.04 -7.00
N SER A 115 -22.70 16.10 -5.66
CA SER A 115 -21.64 16.77 -4.91
C SER A 115 -20.28 16.30 -5.43
N PRO A 116 -19.23 17.13 -5.44
CA PRO A 116 -17.91 16.74 -5.96
C PRO A 116 -17.34 15.47 -5.33
N ARG A 117 -17.93 15.00 -4.21
CA ARG A 117 -17.68 13.71 -3.59
C ARG A 117 -18.15 12.54 -4.44
N PHE A 118 -19.34 12.61 -5.06
CA PHE A 118 -19.90 11.50 -5.85
C PHE A 118 -19.42 11.46 -7.31
N ALA A 119 -19.12 12.61 -7.92
CA ALA A 119 -18.65 12.68 -9.31
C ALA A 119 -17.33 11.91 -9.56
N MET A 120 -16.47 11.79 -8.53
CA MET A 120 -15.24 10.99 -8.59
C MET A 120 -15.51 9.50 -8.89
N PHE A 121 -16.71 8.98 -8.56
CA PHE A 121 -17.05 7.56 -8.71
C PHE A 121 -17.79 7.24 -10.01
N ALA A 122 -18.24 8.25 -10.77
CA ALA A 122 -19.13 8.06 -11.92
C ALA A 122 -18.43 7.75 -13.24
N ARG A 123 -17.08 7.68 -13.30
CA ARG A 123 -16.37 7.19 -14.49
C ARG A 123 -16.31 5.68 -14.48
N LEU A 124 -17.31 5.05 -15.12
CA LEU A 124 -17.20 3.68 -15.60
C LEU A 124 -16.13 3.61 -16.70
N PRO A 125 -15.34 2.51 -16.80
CA PRO A 125 -14.39 2.35 -17.88
C PRO A 125 -15.17 2.15 -19.19
N SER A 126 -15.28 3.20 -19.98
CA SER A 126 -15.84 3.13 -21.33
C SER A 126 -14.81 2.51 -22.27
N GLY A 127 -14.95 1.20 -22.48
CA GLY A 127 -14.37 0.53 -23.65
C GLY A 127 -15.17 0.89 -24.91
N LEU A 128 -14.43 0.95 -26.02
CA LEU A 128 -14.89 1.09 -27.42
C LEU A 128 -15.42 2.47 -27.83
N HIS A 129 -14.51 3.38 -28.20
CA HIS A 129 -14.65 4.12 -29.46
C HIS A 129 -13.29 4.49 -30.05
N SER A 130 -13.09 4.04 -31.29
CA SER A 130 -12.02 4.46 -32.17
C SER A 130 -12.30 5.87 -32.67
N SER A 131 -11.42 6.84 -32.34
CA SER A 131 -11.13 7.95 -33.25
C SER A 131 -9.73 8.47 -32.96
N ARG A 132 -8.95 8.66 -34.03
CA ARG A 132 -7.59 9.21 -34.03
C ARG A 132 -7.65 10.69 -33.66
N HIS A 133 -7.42 11.00 -32.39
CA HIS A 133 -6.96 12.30 -31.91
C HIS A 133 -5.92 12.05 -30.83
N ALA A 134 -4.83 12.83 -30.84
CA ALA A 134 -3.66 12.73 -29.96
C ALA A 134 -4.01 12.08 -28.61
N SER A 135 -3.46 10.90 -28.34
CA SER A 135 -3.87 10.02 -27.25
C SER A 135 -3.78 10.75 -25.92
N LYS A 136 -4.92 11.31 -25.48
CA LYS A 136 -5.02 11.96 -24.17
C LYS A 136 -4.82 10.86 -23.14
N ALA A 137 -3.63 10.80 -22.54
CA ALA A 137 -3.26 9.76 -21.62
C ALA A 137 -4.35 9.63 -20.54
N ILE A 138 -4.86 8.40 -20.36
CA ILE A 138 -5.95 8.13 -19.41
C ILE A 138 -5.46 8.58 -18.01
N PRO A 139 -6.19 9.48 -17.31
CA PRO A 139 -5.78 9.97 -16.01
C PRO A 139 -5.80 8.84 -14.97
N VAL A 140 -4.92 8.92 -13.99
CA VAL A 140 -4.89 8.01 -12.84
C VAL A 140 -6.11 8.28 -11.96
N ASP A 141 -6.86 7.25 -11.64
CA ASP A 141 -7.99 7.32 -10.73
C ASP A 141 -7.81 6.35 -9.56
N LEU A 142 -8.78 6.34 -8.63
CA LEU A 142 -8.75 5.47 -7.48
C LEU A 142 -8.73 3.97 -7.86
N HIS A 143 -9.30 3.62 -9.01
CA HIS A 143 -9.48 2.26 -9.47
C HIS A 143 -8.35 1.76 -10.38
N THR A 144 -7.42 2.64 -10.76
CA THR A 144 -6.19 2.30 -11.48
C THR A 144 -5.41 1.20 -10.74
N CYS A 145 -5.49 1.17 -9.40
CA CYS A 145 -4.93 0.11 -8.57
C CYS A 145 -5.50 -1.31 -8.80
N LEU A 146 -6.62 -1.41 -9.51
CA LEU A 146 -7.33 -2.65 -9.83
C LEU A 146 -7.14 -3.09 -11.29
N ALA A 147 -6.33 -2.38 -12.10
CA ALA A 147 -6.18 -2.66 -13.53
C ALA A 147 -5.80 -4.12 -13.84
N HIS A 148 -5.03 -4.77 -12.95
CA HIS A 148 -4.61 -6.17 -13.10
C HIS A 148 -5.38 -7.15 -12.21
N ALA A 149 -6.46 -6.72 -11.56
CA ALA A 149 -7.25 -7.60 -10.71
C ALA A 149 -8.22 -8.45 -11.56
N ARG A 150 -8.26 -9.76 -11.32
CA ARG A 150 -9.17 -10.68 -12.02
C ARG A 150 -10.63 -10.30 -11.75
N PRO A 151 -11.49 -10.24 -12.79
CA PRO A 151 -12.92 -9.98 -12.62
C PRO A 151 -13.61 -10.99 -11.70
N GLY A 152 -14.66 -10.56 -10.99
CA GLY A 152 -15.47 -11.42 -10.10
C GLY A 152 -15.92 -10.71 -8.82
N LEU A 153 -16.57 -11.43 -7.91
CA LEU A 153 -17.09 -10.87 -6.65
C LEU A 153 -15.98 -10.24 -5.78
N SER A 154 -14.80 -10.85 -5.76
CA SER A 154 -13.62 -10.30 -5.06
C SER A 154 -13.15 -8.96 -5.65
N PHE A 155 -13.25 -8.78 -6.97
CA PHE A 155 -12.95 -7.51 -7.63
C PHE A 155 -13.95 -6.43 -7.22
N VAL A 156 -15.25 -6.73 -7.29
CA VAL A 156 -16.32 -5.82 -6.88
C VAL A 156 -16.16 -5.42 -5.42
N ALA A 157 -15.89 -6.38 -4.53
CA ALA A 157 -15.64 -6.11 -3.12
C ALA A 157 -14.43 -5.17 -2.90
N LYS A 158 -13.34 -5.36 -3.65
CA LYS A 158 -12.17 -4.45 -3.61
C LYS A 158 -12.54 -3.06 -4.11
N GLN A 159 -13.31 -2.96 -5.20
CA GLN A 159 -13.76 -1.69 -5.77
C GLN A 159 -14.63 -0.93 -4.76
N ILE A 160 -15.64 -1.58 -4.17
CA ILE A 160 -16.50 -0.98 -3.14
C ILE A 160 -15.66 -0.55 -1.93
N LYS A 161 -14.80 -1.43 -1.42
CA LYS A 161 -13.93 -1.12 -0.27
C LYS A 161 -13.05 0.10 -0.53
N LEU A 162 -12.48 0.22 -1.72
CA LEU A 162 -11.67 1.37 -2.10
C LEU A 162 -12.53 2.62 -2.23
N SER A 163 -13.70 2.55 -2.86
CA SER A 163 -14.60 3.68 -2.97
C SER A 163 -15.04 4.20 -1.61
N VAL A 164 -15.44 3.32 -0.70
CA VAL A 164 -15.81 3.67 0.68
C VAL A 164 -14.66 4.36 1.40
N ARG A 165 -13.44 3.83 1.31
CA ARG A 165 -12.24 4.47 1.87
C ARG A 165 -11.97 5.83 1.23
N GLY A 166 -12.16 5.93 -0.09
CA GLY A 166 -12.05 7.15 -0.87
C GLY A 166 -13.02 8.23 -0.37
N VAL A 167 -14.27 7.87 -0.05
CA VAL A 167 -15.27 8.77 0.55
C VAL A 167 -14.87 9.18 1.96
N ILE A 168 -14.54 8.21 2.83
CA ILE A 168 -14.17 8.47 4.23
C ILE A 168 -12.96 9.42 4.30
N HIS A 169 -11.98 9.24 3.42
CA HIS A 169 -10.77 10.06 3.37
C HIS A 169 -10.77 11.05 2.20
N TYR A 170 -11.94 11.57 1.81
CA TYR A 170 -12.15 12.37 0.58
C TYR A 170 -11.08 13.42 0.29
N HIS A 171 -10.74 14.27 1.27
CA HIS A 171 -9.77 15.34 1.08
C HIS A 171 -8.36 14.81 0.79
N GLN A 172 -7.94 13.75 1.47
CA GLN A 172 -6.64 13.12 1.24
C GLN A 172 -6.63 12.39 -0.11
N THR A 173 -7.69 11.64 -0.42
CA THR A 173 -7.87 10.98 -1.72
C THR A 173 -7.75 11.95 -2.88
N ARG A 174 -8.43 13.10 -2.79
CA ARG A 174 -8.37 14.13 -3.83
C ARG A 174 -6.99 14.71 -4.03
N ARG A 175 -6.30 15.07 -2.93
CA ARG A 175 -4.92 15.57 -3.01
C ARG A 175 -3.98 14.52 -3.59
N TRP A 176 -4.18 13.26 -3.23
CA TRP A 176 -3.37 12.14 -3.72
C TRP A 176 -3.54 11.89 -5.21
N LEU A 177 -4.78 11.83 -5.71
CA LEU A 177 -5.02 11.69 -7.14
C LEU A 177 -4.60 12.95 -7.92
N ALA A 178 -4.77 14.15 -7.37
CA ALA A 178 -4.29 15.38 -7.99
C ALA A 178 -2.76 15.37 -8.12
N TYR A 179 -2.04 14.91 -7.08
CA TYR A 179 -0.60 14.71 -7.13
C TYR A 179 -0.20 13.79 -8.28
N TRP A 180 -0.80 12.60 -8.38
CA TRP A 180 -0.45 11.64 -9.43
C TRP A 180 -0.79 12.08 -10.85
N ASN A 181 -1.80 12.93 -11.02
CA ASN A 181 -2.18 13.47 -12.33
C ASN A 181 -1.52 14.80 -12.68
N SER A 182 -0.66 15.34 -11.80
CA SER A 182 -0.09 16.67 -12.01
C SER A 182 0.97 16.71 -13.12
N THR A 183 1.63 15.59 -13.42
CA THR A 183 2.61 15.46 -14.52
C THR A 183 2.49 14.09 -15.20
N PRO A 184 2.85 13.98 -16.49
CA PRO A 184 2.84 12.69 -17.19
C PRO A 184 3.72 11.62 -16.51
N MET A 185 4.92 12.00 -16.06
CA MET A 185 5.85 11.08 -15.39
C MET A 185 5.30 10.56 -14.06
N ARG A 186 4.62 11.40 -13.26
CA ARG A 186 3.92 10.93 -12.05
C ARG A 186 2.82 9.93 -12.42
N ALA A 187 2.02 10.25 -13.44
CA ALA A 187 0.95 9.36 -13.87
C ALA A 187 1.48 8.00 -14.36
N GLU A 188 2.63 7.99 -15.03
CA GLU A 188 3.34 6.78 -15.46
C GLU A 188 3.82 5.95 -14.26
N LEU A 189 4.52 6.56 -13.30
CA LEU A 189 4.95 5.90 -12.07
C LEU A 189 3.78 5.27 -11.29
N ALA A 190 2.65 5.98 -11.17
CA ALA A 190 1.46 5.46 -10.50
C ALA A 190 0.82 4.27 -11.23
N LYS A 191 0.84 4.28 -12.57
CA LYS A 191 0.34 3.16 -13.39
C LYS A 191 1.27 1.95 -13.34
N ALA A 192 2.58 2.19 -13.32
CA ALA A 192 3.58 1.15 -13.13
C ALA A 192 3.50 0.53 -11.73
N THR A 193 2.99 1.29 -10.75
CA THR A 193 2.89 0.84 -9.35
C THR A 193 1.48 0.94 -8.76
N PRO A 194 0.47 0.25 -9.30
CA PRO A 194 -0.92 0.53 -8.96
C PRO A 194 -1.26 0.36 -7.46
N ARG A 195 -0.54 -0.53 -6.74
CA ARG A 195 -0.72 -0.75 -5.28
C ARG A 195 -0.41 0.48 -4.42
N LEU A 196 0.41 1.40 -4.93
CA LEU A 196 0.75 2.68 -4.31
C LEU A 196 -0.48 3.50 -3.93
N LEU A 197 -1.49 3.50 -4.81
CA LEU A 197 -2.70 4.32 -4.62
C LEU A 197 -3.50 3.94 -3.37
N GLN A 198 -3.32 2.72 -2.87
CA GLN A 198 -4.00 2.22 -1.68
C GLN A 198 -3.21 2.45 -0.38
N LYS A 199 -1.93 2.86 -0.46
CA LYS A 199 -1.03 2.95 0.70
C LYS A 199 -1.49 3.98 1.72
N ILE A 200 -2.10 5.08 1.28
CA ILE A 200 -2.63 6.11 2.19
C ILE A 200 -3.70 5.57 3.16
N TYR A 201 -4.45 4.52 2.79
CA TYR A 201 -5.55 3.96 3.59
C TYR A 201 -5.17 2.79 4.50
N ARG A 202 -3.89 2.41 4.57
CA ARG A 202 -3.44 1.27 5.35
C ARG A 202 -2.13 1.57 6.07
N PRO A 203 -1.80 0.84 7.15
CA PRO A 203 -0.48 0.91 7.74
C PRO A 203 0.63 0.70 6.69
N TYR A 204 1.64 1.56 6.74
CA TYR A 204 2.76 1.63 5.81
C TYR A 204 3.98 2.14 6.55
N GLN A 205 5.15 1.53 6.30
CA GLN A 205 6.46 1.75 6.89
C GLN A 205 6.52 1.56 8.42
N SER A 206 5.73 2.33 9.18
CA SER A 206 5.65 2.27 10.63
C SER A 206 4.20 2.40 11.10
N LEU A 207 3.81 1.65 12.14
CA LEU A 207 2.50 1.71 12.80
C LEU A 207 2.24 3.07 13.46
N ARG A 208 3.29 3.85 13.70
CA ARG A 208 3.19 5.21 14.25
C ARG A 208 2.61 6.21 13.27
N LEU A 209 2.76 5.95 11.96
CA LEU A 209 2.39 6.91 10.93
C LEU A 209 0.87 6.98 10.80
N ARG A 210 0.32 8.17 11.05
CA ARG A 210 -1.09 8.47 10.80
C ARG A 210 -1.31 8.69 9.30
N SER A 211 -2.57 8.85 8.91
CA SER A 211 -2.94 8.99 7.49
C SER A 211 -2.24 10.16 6.80
N GLN A 212 -2.13 11.30 7.49
CA GLN A 212 -1.44 12.46 6.95
C GLN A 212 0.08 12.25 6.85
N ASP A 213 0.69 11.61 7.84
CA ASP A 213 2.13 11.31 7.86
C ASP A 213 2.50 10.37 6.70
N ARG A 214 1.70 9.34 6.46
CA ARG A 214 1.85 8.44 5.30
C ARG A 214 1.74 9.18 3.98
N PHE A 215 0.76 10.07 3.83
CA PHE A 215 0.61 10.89 2.64
C PHE A 215 1.85 11.76 2.40
N ASN A 216 2.35 12.43 3.44
CA ASN A 216 3.52 13.31 3.34
C ASN A 216 4.77 12.53 2.96
N ILE A 217 5.03 11.38 3.60
CA ILE A 217 6.17 10.51 3.28
C ILE A 217 6.12 10.03 1.83
N LEU A 218 4.95 9.58 1.36
CA LEU A 218 4.81 9.10 -0.01
C LEU A 218 5.00 10.23 -1.03
N VAL A 219 4.38 11.40 -0.83
CA VAL A 219 4.58 12.57 -1.70
C VAL A 219 6.05 12.98 -1.73
N SER A 220 6.67 13.12 -0.56
CA SER A 220 8.08 13.50 -0.43
C SER A 220 9.02 12.48 -1.11
N HIS A 221 8.72 11.18 -1.00
CA HIS A 221 9.48 10.14 -1.67
C HIS A 221 9.47 10.29 -3.19
N TYR A 222 8.29 10.41 -3.79
CA TYR A 222 8.21 10.49 -5.25
C TYR A 222 8.69 11.83 -5.78
N ASP A 223 8.58 12.91 -4.99
CA ASP A 223 9.24 14.17 -5.30
C ASP A 223 10.77 14.02 -5.30
N PHE A 224 11.34 13.32 -4.32
CA PHE A 224 12.76 12.97 -4.31
C PHE A 224 13.16 12.18 -5.55
N ILE A 225 12.43 11.12 -5.90
CA ILE A 225 12.72 10.30 -7.10
C ILE A 225 12.76 11.17 -8.36
N LEU A 226 11.79 12.06 -8.53
CA LEU A 226 11.73 12.95 -9.71
C LEU A 226 12.84 13.99 -9.69
N GLN A 227 13.06 14.67 -8.55
CA GLN A 227 14.07 15.73 -8.41
C GLN A 227 15.50 15.20 -8.56
N ARG A 228 15.73 13.92 -8.27
CA ARG A 228 17.04 13.27 -8.39
C ARG A 228 17.24 12.55 -9.73
N GLY A 229 16.27 12.64 -10.64
CA GLY A 229 16.35 12.00 -11.96
C GLY A 229 16.29 10.47 -11.92
N LEU A 230 15.65 9.89 -10.90
CA LEU A 230 15.60 8.44 -10.69
C LEU A 230 14.35 7.78 -11.30
N ALA A 231 13.49 8.53 -11.99
CA ALA A 231 12.20 8.04 -12.45
C ALA A 231 12.32 6.81 -13.36
N THR A 232 13.23 6.85 -14.34
CA THR A 232 13.49 5.74 -15.26
C THR A 232 13.95 4.48 -14.52
N LEU A 233 14.92 4.61 -13.62
CA LEU A 233 15.38 3.50 -12.77
C LEU A 233 14.23 2.87 -12.00
N ILE A 234 13.37 3.70 -11.41
CA ILE A 234 12.23 3.19 -10.65
C ILE A 234 11.25 2.48 -11.57
N LEU A 235 10.92 3.05 -12.74
CA LEU A 235 10.06 2.39 -13.72
C LEU A 235 10.62 1.02 -14.12
N ASP A 236 11.90 0.91 -14.44
CA ASP A 236 12.54 -0.38 -14.75
C ASP A 236 12.42 -1.36 -13.58
N ALA A 237 12.71 -0.87 -12.36
CA ALA A 237 12.64 -1.66 -11.13
C ALA A 237 11.21 -2.11 -10.76
N THR A 238 10.15 -1.53 -11.38
CA THR A 238 8.77 -2.02 -11.21
C THR A 238 8.47 -3.23 -12.09
N GLN A 239 9.16 -3.36 -13.22
CA GLN A 239 8.96 -4.46 -14.18
C GLN A 239 9.76 -5.69 -13.76
N SER A 240 11.03 -5.47 -13.41
CA SER A 240 11.93 -6.53 -12.94
C SER A 240 13.02 -5.96 -12.03
N PRO A 241 13.64 -6.78 -11.16
CA PRO A 241 14.77 -6.32 -10.35
C PRO A 241 15.93 -5.85 -11.24
N VAL A 242 16.37 -4.61 -11.04
CA VAL A 242 17.49 -4.00 -11.77
C VAL A 242 18.80 -4.36 -11.09
N LEU A 243 19.75 -4.94 -11.83
CA LEU A 243 21.10 -5.17 -11.33
C LEU A 243 21.83 -3.83 -11.18
N LEU A 244 22.15 -3.44 -9.95
CA LEU A 244 22.99 -2.25 -9.71
C LEU A 244 24.48 -2.59 -9.88
N GLY A 245 24.88 -3.80 -9.51
CA GLY A 245 26.24 -4.28 -9.69
C GLY A 245 26.52 -5.50 -8.83
N GLY A 246 27.79 -5.88 -8.74
CA GLY A 246 28.20 -7.05 -7.98
C GLY A 246 29.64 -7.00 -7.52
N PHE A 247 30.00 -7.96 -6.67
CA PHE A 247 31.34 -8.12 -6.12
C PHE A 247 31.63 -9.59 -5.85
N ASN A 248 32.90 -9.97 -5.81
CA ASN A 248 33.32 -11.33 -5.50
C ASN A 248 33.76 -11.47 -4.04
N GLY A 249 33.34 -12.57 -3.42
CA GLY A 249 33.82 -12.99 -2.10
C GLY A 249 35.18 -13.67 -2.14
N LYS A 250 35.66 -14.09 -0.96
CA LYS A 250 36.97 -14.74 -0.76
C LYS A 250 37.14 -16.01 -1.59
N SER A 251 36.08 -16.78 -1.78
CA SER A 251 36.07 -18.03 -2.56
C SER A 251 35.95 -17.81 -4.07
N GLY A 252 35.73 -16.57 -4.52
CA GLY A 252 35.38 -16.25 -5.91
C GLY A 252 33.87 -16.21 -6.18
N ALA A 253 33.03 -16.63 -5.21
CA ALA A 253 31.57 -16.57 -5.34
C ALA A 253 31.08 -15.16 -5.69
N SER A 254 30.09 -15.10 -6.59
CA SER A 254 29.55 -13.84 -7.11
C SER A 254 28.37 -13.37 -6.28
N TYR A 255 28.45 -12.13 -5.81
CA TYR A 255 27.35 -11.45 -5.13
C TYR A 255 26.80 -10.35 -6.00
N GLU A 256 25.48 -10.27 -6.07
CA GLU A 256 24.77 -9.27 -6.86
C GLU A 256 23.86 -8.41 -5.99
N ILE A 257 23.86 -7.11 -6.29
CA ILE A 257 23.04 -6.11 -5.62
C ILE A 257 21.96 -5.70 -6.62
N ARG A 258 20.70 -5.99 -6.29
CA ARG A 258 19.56 -5.75 -7.18
C ARG A 258 18.55 -4.80 -6.53
N LEU A 259 17.98 -3.89 -7.31
CA LEU A 259 16.96 -2.93 -6.88
C LEU A 259 15.59 -3.36 -7.41
N SER A 260 14.58 -3.35 -6.55
CA SER A 260 13.19 -3.55 -6.93
C SER A 260 12.32 -2.39 -6.42
N ALA A 261 11.33 -1.97 -7.20
CA ALA A 261 10.34 -0.97 -6.79
C ALA A 261 9.02 -1.67 -6.44
N ILE A 262 8.46 -1.35 -5.26
CA ILE A 262 7.18 -1.93 -4.78
C ILE A 262 7.17 -3.47 -4.86
N ALA A 263 8.17 -4.07 -4.21
CA ALA A 263 8.39 -5.51 -4.17
C ALA A 263 7.51 -6.23 -3.12
N THR A 264 7.91 -7.44 -2.71
CA THR A 264 7.27 -8.22 -1.64
C THR A 264 7.19 -7.48 -0.29
N LEU A 265 7.93 -6.37 -0.14
CA LEU A 265 8.01 -5.52 1.05
C LEU A 265 7.23 -4.20 0.87
N ASP A 266 6.17 -4.19 0.05
CA ASP A 266 5.38 -3.00 -0.32
C ASP A 266 4.73 -2.24 0.86
N ARG A 267 4.65 -2.85 2.04
CA ARG A 267 4.15 -2.22 3.26
C ARG A 267 5.25 -1.61 4.11
N GLU A 268 6.51 -1.89 3.82
CA GLU A 268 7.65 -1.54 4.66
C GLU A 268 8.56 -0.51 3.97
N GLY A 269 8.50 -0.39 2.64
CA GLY A 269 9.17 0.67 1.89
C GLY A 269 8.60 0.87 0.49
N GLU A 270 9.11 1.89 -0.21
CA GLU A 270 8.84 2.08 -1.65
C GLU A 270 9.84 1.33 -2.52
N LEU A 271 11.10 1.23 -2.06
CA LEU A 271 12.19 0.54 -2.73
C LEU A 271 12.65 -0.64 -1.89
N ALA A 272 13.21 -1.65 -2.55
CA ALA A 272 13.87 -2.77 -1.91
C ALA A 272 15.22 -3.03 -2.58
N LEU A 273 16.26 -3.14 -1.75
CA LEU A 273 17.58 -3.61 -2.20
C LEU A 273 17.72 -5.07 -1.78
N ASP A 274 18.08 -5.92 -2.73
CA ASP A 274 18.26 -7.34 -2.53
C ASP A 274 19.70 -7.73 -2.80
N LEU A 275 20.28 -8.54 -1.91
CA LEU A 275 21.59 -9.15 -2.09
C LEU A 275 21.42 -10.62 -2.45
N TYR A 276 22.00 -11.01 -3.56
CA TYR A 276 22.00 -12.36 -4.08
C TYR A 276 23.40 -12.97 -4.02
N CYS A 277 23.46 -14.29 -3.85
CA CYS A 277 24.64 -15.12 -4.04
C CYS A 277 24.19 -16.37 -4.78
N ASP A 278 24.85 -16.73 -5.88
CA ASP A 278 24.51 -17.90 -6.71
C ASP A 278 23.02 -17.99 -7.04
N GLN A 279 22.44 -16.86 -7.49
CA GLN A 279 21.02 -16.70 -7.85
C GLN A 279 20.02 -16.90 -6.69
N GLN A 280 20.49 -17.15 -5.47
CA GLN A 280 19.68 -17.20 -4.27
C GLN A 280 19.71 -15.88 -3.51
N ARG A 281 18.53 -15.39 -3.11
CA ARG A 281 18.43 -14.18 -2.32
C ARG A 281 18.89 -14.41 -0.89
N LEU A 282 19.92 -13.71 -0.46
CA LEU A 282 20.44 -13.74 0.90
C LEU A 282 19.74 -12.76 1.81
N PHE A 283 19.60 -11.50 1.41
CA PHE A 283 18.95 -10.48 2.21
C PHE A 283 18.13 -9.51 1.35
N SER A 284 17.10 -8.94 1.96
CA SER A 284 16.29 -7.85 1.41
C SER A 284 16.20 -6.72 2.44
N ILE A 285 16.37 -5.47 2.02
CA ILE A 285 16.13 -4.28 2.84
C ILE A 285 15.12 -3.37 2.14
N ALA A 286 14.03 -3.03 2.83
CA ALA A 286 13.02 -2.11 2.33
C ALA A 286 13.27 -0.70 2.86
N PHE A 287 13.32 0.27 1.94
CA PHE A 287 13.65 1.65 2.27
C PHE A 287 12.83 2.67 1.48
N THR A 288 12.76 3.89 2.02
CA THR A 288 12.03 5.02 1.44
C THR A 288 12.78 6.30 1.75
N PHE A 289 13.10 7.09 0.73
CA PHE A 289 13.56 8.48 0.91
C PHE A 289 12.39 9.39 1.27
N TYR A 290 12.54 10.26 2.24
CA TYR A 290 11.56 11.33 2.53
C TYR A 290 12.19 12.42 3.39
N GLU A 291 11.55 13.58 3.41
CA GLU A 291 11.92 14.70 4.26
C GLU A 291 11.27 14.58 5.64
N SER A 292 12.08 14.75 6.67
CA SER A 292 11.64 14.84 8.07
C SER A 292 12.30 16.06 8.69
N GLU A 293 11.50 16.99 9.20
CA GLU A 293 12.00 18.24 9.79
C GLU A 293 12.91 19.03 8.84
N SER A 294 12.49 19.15 7.57
CA SER A 294 13.24 19.82 6.50
C SER A 294 14.60 19.19 6.15
N ILE A 295 14.84 17.95 6.57
CA ILE A 295 16.07 17.20 6.31
C ILE A 295 15.73 15.93 5.53
N TRP A 296 16.46 15.67 4.45
CA TRP A 296 16.35 14.42 3.72
C TRP A 296 16.83 13.23 4.55
N CYS A 297 15.99 12.20 4.61
CA CYS A 297 16.20 11.00 5.39
C CYS A 297 15.95 9.75 4.56
N VAL A 298 16.54 8.63 5.01
CA VAL A 298 16.18 7.29 4.52
C VAL A 298 15.48 6.49 5.61
N GLY A 299 14.19 6.20 5.44
CA GLY A 299 13.49 5.30 6.35
C GLY A 299 13.71 3.84 5.99
N ILE A 300 14.09 3.01 6.96
CA ILE A 300 14.19 1.56 6.83
C ILE A 300 13.03 0.90 7.56
N GLY A 301 12.07 0.38 6.81
CA GLY A 301 10.92 -0.33 7.41
C GLY A 301 11.18 -1.81 7.65
N CYS A 302 12.17 -2.39 6.98
CA CYS A 302 12.40 -3.83 7.07
C CYS A 302 13.80 -4.27 6.61
N LEU A 303 14.34 -5.29 7.28
CA LEU A 303 15.52 -6.05 6.87
C LEU A 303 15.23 -7.54 7.08
N GLN A 304 15.21 -8.32 5.99
CA GLN A 304 14.87 -9.74 6.03
C GLN A 304 16.03 -10.57 5.51
N GLY A 305 16.39 -11.60 6.27
CA GLY A 305 17.32 -12.62 5.84
C GLY A 305 16.65 -13.73 5.02
N PRO A 306 17.42 -14.77 4.68
CA PRO A 306 16.92 -15.89 3.90
C PRO A 306 15.93 -16.72 4.73
N ARG A 307 15.06 -17.46 4.06
CA ARG A 307 14.11 -18.41 4.67
C ARG A 307 14.46 -19.84 4.25
N GLY A 308 14.01 -20.82 5.02
CA GLY A 308 14.28 -22.24 4.78
C GLY A 308 15.28 -22.85 5.77
N ASN A 309 15.43 -24.17 5.71
CA ASN A 309 16.24 -24.93 6.65
C ASN A 309 17.75 -24.63 6.52
N ASP A 310 18.19 -24.25 5.32
CA ASP A 310 19.58 -23.88 4.99
C ASP A 310 19.91 -22.40 5.28
N ALA A 311 18.93 -21.60 5.74
CA ALA A 311 19.09 -20.15 5.85
C ALA A 311 20.26 -19.74 6.75
N GLN A 312 20.42 -20.38 7.92
CA GLN A 312 21.51 -20.07 8.83
C GLN A 312 22.89 -20.42 8.23
N GLU A 313 22.97 -21.54 7.53
CA GLU A 313 24.20 -21.99 6.88
C GLU A 313 24.62 -21.05 5.76
N ARG A 314 23.68 -20.65 4.89
CA ARG A 314 23.95 -19.65 3.85
C ARG A 314 24.48 -18.34 4.42
N VAL A 315 23.90 -17.84 5.50
CA VAL A 315 24.37 -16.60 6.16
C VAL A 315 25.76 -16.78 6.75
N ARG A 316 26.06 -17.93 7.38
CA ARG A 316 27.41 -18.23 7.90
C ARG A 316 28.44 -18.32 6.77
N ASN A 317 28.10 -19.01 5.69
CA ASN A 317 28.98 -19.16 4.52
C ASN A 317 29.27 -17.79 3.88
N ALA A 318 28.24 -16.99 3.61
CA ALA A 318 28.40 -15.64 3.09
C ALA A 318 29.23 -14.75 4.03
N THR A 319 29.01 -14.84 5.35
CA THR A 319 29.80 -14.06 6.33
C THR A 319 31.29 -14.44 6.29
N ARG A 320 31.61 -15.74 6.23
CA ARG A 320 33.00 -16.21 6.10
C ARG A 320 33.63 -15.74 4.79
N ASP A 321 32.84 -15.76 3.72
CA ASP A 321 33.26 -15.40 2.38
C ASP A 321 33.46 -13.89 2.21
N MET A 322 32.74 -13.07 2.97
CA MET A 322 32.92 -11.61 3.05
C MET A 322 33.93 -11.17 4.14
N PHE A 323 34.95 -11.99 4.42
CA PHE A 323 36.00 -11.68 5.41
C PHE A 323 35.46 -11.36 6.82
N GLY A 324 34.34 -11.98 7.21
CA GLY A 324 33.67 -11.75 8.48
C GLY A 324 32.66 -10.59 8.49
N LEU A 325 32.46 -9.89 7.37
CA LEU A 325 31.37 -8.92 7.24
C LEU A 325 30.03 -9.66 7.18
N ARG A 326 29.12 -9.34 8.11
CA ARG A 326 27.79 -9.94 8.10
C ARG A 326 26.95 -9.33 6.96
N PRO A 327 26.29 -10.13 6.11
CA PRO A 327 25.50 -9.61 5.00
C PRO A 327 24.42 -8.61 5.44
N LYS A 328 23.78 -8.81 6.60
CA LYS A 328 22.81 -7.86 7.18
C LYS A 328 23.40 -6.45 7.42
N ALA A 329 24.68 -6.38 7.82
CA ALA A 329 25.38 -5.11 8.06
C ALA A 329 25.77 -4.45 6.74
N LEU A 330 26.18 -5.25 5.74
CA LEU A 330 26.41 -4.75 4.39
C LEU A 330 25.13 -4.09 3.82
N MET A 331 23.96 -4.70 3.96
CA MET A 331 22.70 -4.11 3.45
C MET A 331 22.42 -2.72 4.00
N ILE A 332 22.58 -2.53 5.31
CA ILE A 332 22.41 -1.21 5.94
C ILE A 332 23.46 -0.23 5.44
N ARG A 333 24.72 -0.68 5.33
CA ARG A 333 25.81 0.14 4.80
C ARG A 333 25.51 0.61 3.38
N LEU A 334 25.06 -0.27 2.49
CA LEU A 334 24.71 0.08 1.12
C LEU A 334 23.61 1.15 1.06
N VAL A 335 22.51 0.96 1.80
CA VAL A 335 21.42 1.95 1.81
C VAL A 335 21.85 3.27 2.45
N ARG A 336 22.69 3.23 3.49
CA ARG A 336 23.27 4.43 4.10
C ARG A 336 24.08 5.25 3.10
N GLU A 337 24.98 4.59 2.36
CA GLU A 337 25.87 5.24 1.40
C GLU A 337 25.10 5.77 0.18
N ILE A 338 24.09 5.03 -0.31
CA ILE A 338 23.15 5.56 -1.31
C ILE A 338 22.43 6.79 -0.75
N GLY A 339 21.94 6.73 0.49
CA GLY A 339 21.32 7.88 1.16
C GLY A 339 22.25 9.08 1.21
N HIS A 340 23.48 8.89 1.68
CA HIS A 340 24.50 9.92 1.77
C HIS A 340 24.79 10.57 0.41
N ALA A 341 25.02 9.75 -0.63
CA ALA A 341 25.30 10.21 -1.98
C ALA A 341 24.16 11.05 -2.59
N TYR A 342 22.92 10.84 -2.12
CA TYR A 342 21.74 11.60 -2.56
C TYR A 342 21.30 12.68 -1.55
N GLY A 343 22.17 13.03 -0.60
CA GLY A 343 22.01 14.17 0.29
C GLY A 343 21.19 13.90 1.56
N CYS A 344 20.90 12.64 1.88
CA CYS A 344 20.28 12.29 3.15
C CYS A 344 21.27 12.46 4.31
N LYS A 345 20.78 12.96 5.45
CA LYS A 345 21.60 13.20 6.64
C LYS A 345 21.38 12.18 7.76
N LYS A 346 20.22 11.53 7.78
CA LYS A 346 19.90 10.51 8.78
C LYS A 346 19.10 9.35 8.19
N MET A 347 19.29 8.18 8.77
CA MET A 347 18.43 7.01 8.59
C MET A 347 17.48 6.89 9.77
N ILE A 348 16.22 6.58 9.48
CA ILE A 348 15.19 6.30 10.49
C ILE A 348 14.86 4.81 10.39
N LEU A 349 15.23 4.03 11.40
CA LEU A 349 15.10 2.57 11.40
C LEU A 349 13.90 2.18 12.27
N VAL A 350 12.93 1.51 11.67
CA VAL A 350 11.70 1.13 12.38
C VAL A 350 11.99 0.08 13.45
N GLY A 351 11.61 0.39 14.68
CA GLY A 351 11.76 -0.52 15.82
C GLY A 351 10.74 -1.66 15.81
N ASN A 352 11.01 -2.73 16.55
CA ASN A 352 10.19 -3.93 16.62
C ASN A 352 8.72 -3.63 16.93
N LYS A 353 8.47 -2.72 17.88
CA LYS A 353 7.12 -2.35 18.33
C LYS A 353 6.30 -1.62 17.26
N ASN A 354 6.98 -0.98 16.30
CA ASN A 354 6.38 -0.11 15.31
C ASN A 354 6.24 -0.78 13.94
N ARG A 355 6.60 -2.05 13.78
CA ARG A 355 6.53 -2.74 12.49
C ARG A 355 5.11 -2.92 11.98
N VAL A 356 4.87 -2.64 10.71
CA VAL A 356 3.54 -2.80 10.08
C VAL A 356 3.01 -4.25 10.13
N LEU A 357 3.91 -5.24 10.15
CA LEU A 357 3.56 -6.66 10.28
C LEU A 357 3.70 -7.19 11.73
N PHE A 358 3.62 -6.33 12.74
CA PHE A 358 3.78 -6.70 14.16
C PHE A 358 2.90 -7.87 14.61
N HIS A 359 1.67 -8.01 14.10
CA HIS A 359 0.83 -9.16 14.43
C HIS A 359 1.37 -10.51 13.91
N GLN A 360 2.13 -10.51 12.81
CA GLN A 360 2.82 -11.70 12.31
C GLN A 360 4.10 -12.00 13.11
N VAL A 361 4.74 -10.96 13.66
CA VAL A 361 5.84 -11.09 14.65
C VAL A 361 5.31 -11.73 15.94
N ARG A 362 4.19 -11.24 16.48
CA ARG A 362 3.57 -11.76 17.72
C ARG A 362 3.07 -13.20 17.62
N THR A 363 2.74 -13.66 16.42
CA THR A 363 2.32 -15.06 16.16
C THR A 363 3.49 -16.00 15.85
N GLY A 364 4.73 -15.54 16.05
CA GLY A 364 5.94 -16.35 15.83
C GLY A 364 6.31 -16.59 14.37
N LYS A 365 5.61 -15.96 13.42
CA LYS A 365 5.86 -16.12 11.97
C LYS A 365 7.01 -15.24 11.46
N VAL A 366 7.43 -14.27 12.26
CA VAL A 366 8.58 -13.38 11.98
C VAL A 366 9.46 -13.33 13.22
N LEU A 367 10.69 -13.86 13.11
CA LEU A 367 11.61 -14.11 14.23
C LEU A 367 12.78 -13.12 14.32
N ALA A 368 12.88 -12.17 13.38
CA ALA A 368 14.01 -11.24 13.36
C ALA A 368 13.83 -10.16 14.43
N ASP A 369 14.77 -10.05 15.37
CA ASP A 369 14.90 -8.91 16.28
C ASP A 369 15.69 -7.78 15.57
N TYR A 370 15.07 -6.62 15.39
CA TYR A 370 15.75 -5.47 14.79
C TYR A 370 16.37 -4.56 15.84
N ASP A 371 15.76 -4.43 17.02
CA ASP A 371 16.16 -3.47 18.05
C ASP A 371 17.61 -3.73 18.50
N ASP A 372 17.95 -4.98 18.77
CA ASP A 372 19.31 -5.39 19.12
C ASP A 372 20.31 -5.10 18.00
N PHE A 373 19.90 -5.32 16.75
CA PHE A 373 20.77 -5.07 15.60
C PHE A 373 20.95 -3.57 15.32
N TRP A 374 19.91 -2.75 15.51
CA TRP A 374 20.00 -1.30 15.41
C TRP A 374 20.99 -0.73 16.44
N LEU A 375 20.93 -1.22 17.67
CA LEU A 375 21.92 -0.87 18.70
C LEU A 375 23.33 -1.35 18.31
N GLU A 376 23.47 -2.58 17.79
CA GLU A 376 24.75 -3.14 17.35
C GLU A 376 25.46 -2.26 16.31
N ILE A 377 24.71 -1.65 15.39
CA ILE A 377 25.27 -0.76 14.34
C ILE A 377 25.43 0.70 14.79
N GLY A 378 25.23 0.97 16.09
CA GLY A 378 25.40 2.30 16.67
C GLY A 378 24.22 3.25 16.45
N ALA A 379 23.03 2.73 16.11
CA ALA A 379 21.83 3.55 16.04
C ALA A 379 21.35 3.91 17.45
N VAL A 380 20.91 5.16 17.62
CA VAL A 380 20.41 5.66 18.90
C VAL A 380 18.90 5.53 18.91
N ARG A 381 18.36 4.97 19.99
CA ARG A 381 16.92 4.82 20.16
C ARG A 381 16.26 6.18 20.41
N GLY A 382 15.29 6.54 19.58
CA GLY A 382 14.47 7.73 19.75
C GLY A 382 13.40 7.55 20.84
N PRO A 383 12.81 8.66 21.33
CA PRO A 383 11.73 8.63 22.33
C PRO A 383 10.48 7.93 21.82
N ASP A 384 10.36 7.80 20.50
CA ASP A 384 9.26 7.15 19.83
C ASP A 384 9.42 5.63 19.60
N GLY A 385 10.58 5.09 19.98
CA GLY A 385 10.89 3.67 19.84
C GLY A 385 11.39 3.25 18.46
N ASP A 386 11.52 4.19 17.51
CA ASP A 386 12.31 3.99 16.30
C ASP A 386 13.77 4.41 16.58
N TYR A 387 14.70 4.10 15.67
CA TYR A 387 16.13 4.31 15.87
C TYR A 387 16.69 5.27 14.82
N LEU A 388 17.69 6.05 15.21
CA LEU A 388 18.35 7.04 14.37
C LEU A 388 19.80 6.63 14.13
N LEU A 389 20.22 6.67 12.87
CA LEU A 389 21.63 6.47 12.48
C LEU A 389 22.03 7.60 11.55
N SER A 390 23.19 8.23 11.77
CA SER A 390 23.67 9.28 10.87
C SER A 390 24.00 8.70 9.48
N CYS A 391 23.69 9.46 8.43
CA CYS A 391 24.17 9.20 7.06
C CYS A 391 25.50 9.90 6.77
N ASP A 392 26.11 10.60 7.72
CA ASP A 392 27.39 11.29 7.49
C ASP A 392 28.48 10.30 7.08
N HIS A 393 29.54 10.83 6.46
CA HIS A 393 30.67 10.06 6.00
C HIS A 393 31.26 9.22 7.15
N ILE A 394 31.44 7.93 6.92
CA ILE A 394 32.04 7.01 7.91
C ILE A 394 33.56 7.09 7.76
N PRO A 395 34.31 7.53 8.79
CA PRO A 395 35.77 7.53 8.75
C PRO A 395 36.30 6.12 8.50
N MET A 396 37.35 6.02 7.70
CA MET A 396 38.03 4.75 7.47
C MET A 396 38.68 4.27 8.77
N PRO A 397 38.49 2.99 9.15
CA PRO A 397 39.13 2.45 10.35
C PRO A 397 40.65 2.57 10.25
N ASN A 398 41.29 3.09 11.29
CA ASN A 398 42.74 3.11 11.37
C ASN A 398 43.26 1.67 11.56
N LEU A 399 44.01 1.17 10.58
CA LEU A 399 44.54 -0.19 10.61
C LEU A 399 45.62 -0.39 11.68
N GLN A 400 46.20 0.68 12.21
CA GLN A 400 47.20 0.58 13.28
C GLN A 400 46.59 0.07 14.60
N ASP A 401 45.34 0.45 14.86
CA ASP A 401 44.57 0.05 16.06
C ASP A 401 44.14 -1.43 16.01
N VAL A 402 44.23 -2.06 14.84
CA VAL A 402 43.92 -3.48 14.66
C VAL A 402 45.18 -4.31 14.96
N PRO A 403 45.08 -5.40 15.75
CA PRO A 403 46.20 -6.31 15.99
C PRO A 403 46.81 -6.81 14.68
N SER A 404 48.15 -6.86 14.59
CA SER A 404 48.91 -7.13 13.35
C SER A 404 48.39 -8.34 12.56
N HIS A 405 48.13 -9.46 13.23
CA HIS A 405 47.63 -10.70 12.63
C HIS A 405 46.22 -10.59 12.02
N LYS A 406 45.40 -9.60 12.42
CA LYS A 406 44.05 -9.34 11.86
C LYS A 406 44.02 -8.25 10.79
N ARG A 407 45.10 -7.47 10.63
CA ARG A 407 45.14 -6.30 9.73
C ARG A 407 44.87 -6.68 8.27
N SER A 408 45.41 -7.80 7.79
CA SER A 408 45.21 -8.25 6.39
C SER A 408 43.74 -8.58 6.11
N GLU A 409 43.08 -9.31 7.01
CA GLU A 409 41.66 -9.63 6.86
C GLU A 409 40.78 -8.40 6.96
N THR A 410 41.05 -7.49 7.90
CA THR A 410 40.33 -6.21 8.01
C THR A 410 40.49 -5.37 6.75
N ARG A 411 41.69 -5.30 6.15
CA ARG A 411 41.91 -4.58 4.89
C ARG A 411 41.07 -5.17 3.75
N LYS A 412 41.03 -6.50 3.61
CA LYS A 412 40.21 -7.18 2.59
C LYS A 412 38.71 -6.95 2.82
N ARG A 413 38.26 -6.91 4.08
CA ARG A 413 36.87 -6.59 4.42
C ARG A 413 36.49 -5.17 4.01
N ILE A 414 37.36 -4.21 4.29
CA ILE A 414 37.20 -2.81 3.91
C ILE A 414 37.10 -2.69 2.40
N ASP A 415 38.05 -3.27 1.67
CA ASP A 415 38.08 -3.28 0.20
C ASP A 415 36.81 -3.91 -0.40
N LEU A 416 36.37 -5.07 0.10
CA LEU A 416 35.13 -5.70 -0.35
C LEU A 416 33.91 -4.81 -0.09
N THR A 417 33.87 -4.14 1.07
CA THR A 417 32.78 -3.23 1.42
C THR A 417 32.75 -2.05 0.46
N ASP A 418 33.91 -1.45 0.16
CA ASP A 418 34.02 -0.34 -0.77
C ASP A 418 33.61 -0.75 -2.19
N ARG A 419 34.11 -1.90 -2.70
CA ARG A 419 33.68 -2.43 -4.01
C ARG A 419 32.17 -2.63 -4.10
N ALA A 420 31.54 -3.18 -3.04
CA ALA A 420 30.10 -3.34 -3.00
C ALA A 420 29.35 -1.99 -3.00
N ILE A 421 29.86 -1.00 -2.26
CA ILE A 421 29.30 0.37 -2.23
C ILE A 421 29.43 1.02 -3.62
N GLN A 422 30.61 1.00 -4.23
CA GLN A 422 30.85 1.59 -5.54
C GLN A 422 29.96 0.93 -6.60
N ALA A 423 29.87 -0.40 -6.60
CA ALA A 423 28.97 -1.13 -7.51
C ALA A 423 27.52 -0.66 -7.35
N ALA A 424 27.02 -0.57 -6.11
CA ALA A 424 25.67 -0.09 -5.85
C ALA A 424 25.45 1.37 -6.28
N LEU A 425 26.39 2.27 -5.97
CA LEU A 425 26.30 3.70 -6.30
C LEU A 425 26.34 3.94 -7.81
N ILE A 426 27.25 3.27 -8.53
CA ILE A 426 27.36 3.36 -9.99
C ILE A 426 26.04 2.90 -10.62
N GLY A 427 25.56 1.70 -10.28
CA GLY A 427 24.29 1.20 -10.83
C GLY A 427 23.10 2.10 -10.52
N PHE A 428 23.06 2.68 -9.32
CA PHE A 428 22.00 3.60 -8.93
C PHE A 428 22.08 4.94 -9.68
N ALA A 429 23.28 5.40 -10.04
CA ALA A 429 23.52 6.65 -10.76
C ALA A 429 23.45 6.54 -12.30
N SER A 430 23.77 5.37 -12.88
CA SER A 430 23.82 5.14 -14.34
C SER A 430 22.47 5.30 -15.05
N SER A 431 21.38 5.46 -14.30
CA SER A 431 20.02 5.73 -14.82
C SER A 431 19.77 7.18 -15.21
N ARG A 432 20.79 8.06 -15.13
CA ARG A 432 20.70 9.49 -15.49
C ARG A 432 20.89 9.79 -16.98
N ILE A 433 21.18 8.80 -17.82
CA ILE A 433 21.51 9.00 -19.25
C ILE A 433 20.25 8.85 -20.10
#